data_AF-A0A7X6FJD3-F1
#
_entry.id   AF-A0A7X6FJD3-F1
#
_cell.length_a   1.000
_cell.length_b   1.000
_cell.length_c   1.000
_cell.angle_alpha   90.00
_cell.angle_beta   90.00
_cell.angle_gamma   90.00
#
_symmetry.space_group_name_H-M   'P 1'
#
loop_
_entity.id
_entity.type
_entity.pdbx_description
1 polymer ?
#
loop_
_entity_poly.entity_id
_entity_poly.type
_entity_poly.pdbx_seq_one_letter_code
_entity_poly.pdbx_strand_id
1 'polypeptide(L)'
;MSDNRMPPNGSVFQYPYLWKWQQDRGETEGRKERPVCMMLAIPRGKQTHLILLAISGTPPRSDQTALEIPALERRRSGLREWKDGWITVSEYNYDVAETSFYYDPNAEILGQFSKAFLGKVAEAVKPFITQKSAQIKRR
;
A
#
# COMPACT_ATOMS: atom_id res chain seq x y z
N MET A 1 -11.18 18.90 17.01
CA MET A 1 -9.78 18.80 16.56
C MET A 1 -9.44 17.32 16.55
N SER A 2 -9.62 16.63 15.43
CA SER A 2 -9.11 15.26 15.28
C SER A 2 -7.59 15.36 15.32
N ASP A 3 -6.97 14.69 16.29
CA ASP A 3 -5.52 14.48 16.31
C ASP A 3 -5.17 13.74 15.01
N ASN A 4 -4.64 14.46 14.01
CA ASN A 4 -4.33 13.95 12.67
C ASN A 4 -3.08 13.08 12.74
N ARG A 5 -3.15 12.00 13.51
CA ARG A 5 -2.06 11.07 13.72
C ARG A 5 -2.06 10.11 12.55
N MET A 6 -0.96 10.09 11.81
CA MET A 6 -0.71 9.12 10.77
C MET A 6 -0.97 7.69 11.30
N PRO A 7 -1.69 6.83 10.57
CA PRO A 7 -1.86 5.45 11.00
C PRO A 7 -0.49 4.77 11.21
N PRO A 8 -0.41 3.76 12.08
CA PRO A 8 0.85 3.06 12.27
C PRO A 8 1.27 2.33 10.98
N ASN A 9 2.58 2.20 10.75
CA ASN A 9 3.09 1.40 9.64
C ASN A 9 2.52 -0.02 9.68
N GLY A 10 2.14 -0.54 8.51
CA GLY A 10 1.43 -1.79 8.34
C GLY A 10 -0.10 -1.68 8.42
N SER A 11 -0.66 -0.48 8.65
CA SER A 11 -2.10 -0.25 8.57
C SER A 11 -2.64 -0.55 7.18
N VAL A 12 -3.83 -1.14 7.14
CA VAL A 12 -4.56 -1.47 5.91
C VAL A 12 -5.83 -0.64 5.81
N PHE A 13 -6.02 0.03 4.68
CA PHE A 13 -7.17 0.89 4.39
C PHE A 13 -7.47 0.91 2.89
N GLN A 14 -8.60 1.50 2.50
CA GLN A 14 -8.99 1.65 1.09
C GLN A 14 -8.28 2.85 0.46
N TYR A 15 -7.72 2.65 -0.73
CA TYR A 15 -7.08 3.71 -1.50
C TYR A 15 -7.28 3.46 -3.01
N PRO A 16 -7.46 4.50 -3.85
CA PRO A 16 -7.59 4.37 -5.29
C PRO A 16 -6.22 4.11 -5.93
N TYR A 17 -5.70 2.90 -5.73
CA TYR A 17 -4.36 2.50 -6.15
C TYR A 17 -4.25 2.49 -7.68
N LEU A 18 -3.24 3.19 -8.19
CA LEU A 18 -2.90 3.21 -9.61
C LEU A 18 -1.81 2.18 -9.89
N TRP A 19 -2.10 1.24 -10.78
CA TRP A 19 -1.14 0.23 -11.23
C TRP A 19 -0.19 0.81 -12.28
N LYS A 20 1.04 0.29 -12.37
CA LYS A 20 2.03 0.77 -13.33
C LYS A 20 1.53 0.69 -14.78
N TRP A 21 0.88 -0.42 -15.14
CA TRP A 21 0.31 -0.61 -16.48
C TRP A 21 -0.84 0.36 -16.80
N GLN A 22 -1.54 0.89 -15.80
CA GLN A 22 -2.57 1.92 -15.98
C GLN A 22 -1.90 3.27 -16.27
N GLN A 23 -0.88 3.62 -15.47
CA GLN A 23 -0.06 4.80 -15.71
C GLN A 23 0.57 4.78 -17.12
N ASP A 24 1.07 3.62 -17.56
CA ASP A 24 1.67 3.45 -18.89
C ASP A 24 0.67 3.64 -20.03
N ARG A 25 -0.63 3.58 -19.74
CA ARG A 25 -1.72 3.88 -20.67
C ARG A 25 -2.24 5.32 -20.54
N GLY A 26 -1.59 6.15 -19.73
CA GLY A 26 -1.95 7.55 -19.51
C GLY A 26 -3.03 7.76 -18.43
N GLU A 27 -3.42 6.73 -17.69
CA GLU A 27 -4.34 6.90 -16.57
C GLU A 27 -3.64 7.59 -15.40
N THR A 28 -4.36 8.52 -14.75
CA THR A 28 -3.87 9.28 -13.60
C THR A 28 -4.46 8.78 -12.28
N GLU A 29 -5.56 8.05 -12.33
CA GLU A 29 -6.34 7.64 -11.16
C GLU A 29 -6.52 6.12 -11.10
N GLY A 30 -6.55 5.58 -9.88
CA GLY A 30 -6.94 4.20 -9.68
C GLY A 30 -8.41 4.02 -10.03
N ARG A 31 -8.72 3.02 -10.87
CA ARG A 31 -10.10 2.76 -11.35
C ARG A 31 -11.11 2.39 -10.25
N LYS A 32 -10.64 2.05 -9.05
CA LYS A 32 -11.48 1.69 -7.89
C LYS A 32 -10.66 1.73 -6.60
N GLU A 33 -11.37 1.85 -5.49
CA GLU A 33 -10.85 1.62 -4.15
C GLU A 33 -10.33 0.19 -4.00
N ARG A 34 -9.16 0.06 -3.37
CA ARG A 34 -8.51 -1.22 -3.08
C ARG A 34 -7.91 -1.19 -1.69
N PRO A 35 -7.88 -2.31 -0.98
CA PRO A 35 -7.09 -2.40 0.24
C PRO A 35 -5.62 -2.22 -0.12
N VAL A 36 -4.97 -1.30 0.58
CA VAL A 36 -3.53 -1.06 0.52
C VAL A 36 -2.92 -1.21 1.90
N CYS A 37 -1.67 -1.64 1.96
CA CYS A 37 -0.85 -1.52 3.16
C CYS A 37 -0.05 -0.22 3.08
N MET A 38 -0.19 0.65 4.07
CA MET A 38 0.78 1.73 4.29
C MET A 38 2.03 1.15 4.94
N MET A 39 2.99 0.80 4.10
CA MET A 39 4.23 0.16 4.54
C MET A 39 5.07 1.13 5.38
N LEU A 40 5.19 2.37 4.91
CA LEU A 40 5.95 3.43 5.57
C LEU A 40 5.25 4.78 5.41
N ALA A 41 5.18 5.52 6.51
CA ALA A 41 5.00 6.96 6.52
C ALA A 41 6.32 7.64 6.96
N ILE A 42 6.87 8.50 6.11
CA ILE A 42 8.19 9.11 6.30
C ILE A 42 8.02 10.63 6.43
N PRO A 43 8.14 11.20 7.63
CA PRO A 43 8.14 12.64 7.83
C PRO A 43 9.34 13.29 7.12
N ARG A 44 9.08 14.37 6.37
CA ARG A 44 10.08 15.25 5.75
C ARG A 44 9.62 16.70 5.87
N GLY A 45 10.13 17.40 6.88
CA GLY A 45 9.71 18.77 7.18
C GLY A 45 8.22 18.81 7.54
N LYS A 46 7.43 19.52 6.73
CA LYS A 46 5.97 19.64 6.91
C LYS A 46 5.17 18.60 6.13
N GLN A 47 5.83 17.69 5.43
CA GLN A 47 5.18 16.68 4.58
C GLN A 47 5.44 15.27 5.12
N THR A 48 4.52 14.37 4.87
CA THR A 48 4.60 12.96 5.19
C THR A 48 4.48 12.15 3.91
N HIS A 49 5.58 11.49 3.54
CA HIS A 49 5.65 10.68 2.35
C HIS A 49 5.18 9.26 2.64
N LEU A 50 4.21 8.80 1.87
CA LEU A 50 3.58 7.49 2.03
C LEU A 50 4.13 6.51 0.99
N ILE A 51 4.44 5.30 1.43
CA ILE A 51 4.68 4.15 0.55
C ILE A 51 3.53 3.16 0.75
N LEU A 52 2.74 3.00 -0.31
CA LEU A 52 1.52 2.22 -0.32
C LEU A 52 1.68 1.02 -1.25
N LEU A 53 1.31 -0.16 -0.74
CA LEU A 53 1.39 -1.43 -1.46
C LEU A 53 -0.01 -1.99 -1.66
N ALA A 54 -0.36 -2.35 -2.89
CA ALA A 54 -1.65 -2.93 -3.19
C ALA A 54 -1.80 -4.34 -2.63
N ILE A 55 -3.00 -4.63 -2.11
CA ILE A 55 -3.42 -5.96 -1.69
C ILE A 55 -4.48 -6.49 -2.65
N SER A 56 -4.33 -7.75 -3.08
CA SER A 56 -5.20 -8.42 -4.05
C SER A 56 -5.69 -9.74 -3.49
N GLY A 57 -6.97 -10.05 -3.68
CA GLY A 57 -7.55 -11.38 -3.41
C GLY A 57 -7.36 -12.37 -4.57
N THR A 58 -6.64 -11.96 -5.61
CA THR A 58 -6.32 -12.77 -6.80
C THR A 58 -4.80 -12.93 -6.94
N PRO A 59 -4.31 -14.08 -7.44
CA PRO A 59 -2.89 -14.34 -7.61
C PRO A 59 -2.17 -13.24 -8.42
N PRO A 60 -0.87 -12.99 -8.16
CA PRO A 60 -0.11 -12.03 -8.92
C PRO A 60 -0.04 -12.43 -10.40
N ARG A 61 0.00 -11.42 -11.27
CA ARG A 61 0.31 -11.64 -12.68
C ARG A 61 1.77 -12.08 -12.84
N SER A 62 2.12 -12.65 -14.00
CA SER A 62 3.48 -13.11 -14.28
C SER A 62 4.55 -12.01 -14.25
N ASP A 63 4.15 -10.75 -14.42
CA ASP A 63 4.99 -9.56 -14.35
C ASP A 63 5.07 -8.95 -12.94
N GLN A 64 4.44 -9.56 -11.93
CA GLN A 64 4.38 -9.06 -10.56
C GLN A 64 5.13 -9.95 -9.59
N THR A 65 5.93 -9.33 -8.71
CA THR A 65 6.41 -9.97 -7.49
C THR A 65 5.45 -9.62 -6.36
N ALA A 66 4.93 -10.64 -5.68
CA ALA A 66 4.04 -10.48 -4.54
C ALA A 66 4.37 -11.50 -3.45
N LEU A 67 4.03 -11.16 -2.21
CA LEU A 67 4.04 -12.11 -1.11
C LEU A 67 2.61 -12.56 -0.83
N GLU A 68 2.43 -13.87 -0.64
CA GLU A 68 1.17 -14.39 -0.08
C GLU A 68 1.00 -13.90 1.37
N ILE A 69 -0.22 -13.53 1.72
CA ILE A 69 -0.59 -13.05 3.05
C ILE A 69 -1.11 -14.25 3.87
N PRO A 70 -0.39 -14.67 4.92
CA PRO A 70 -0.83 -15.78 5.77
C PRO A 70 -2.21 -15.53 6.37
N ALA A 71 -2.98 -16.59 6.63
CA ALA A 71 -4.34 -16.47 7.18
C ALA A 71 -4.40 -15.64 8.48
N LEU A 72 -3.40 -15.77 9.36
CA LEU A 72 -3.31 -14.96 10.57
C LEU A 72 -3.14 -13.46 10.28
N GLU A 73 -2.33 -13.13 9.27
CA GLU A 73 -2.09 -11.74 8.86
C GLU A 73 -3.32 -11.15 8.16
N ARG A 74 -4.02 -11.93 7.33
CA ARG A 74 -5.33 -11.54 6.77
C ARG A 74 -6.34 -11.20 7.87
N ARG A 75 -6.39 -12.00 8.94
CA ARG A 75 -7.27 -11.71 10.09
C ARG A 75 -6.88 -10.40 10.79
N ARG A 76 -5.59 -10.15 11.01
CA ARG A 76 -5.09 -8.92 11.67
C ARG A 76 -5.31 -7.67 10.82
N SER A 77 -5.28 -7.82 9.49
CA SER A 77 -5.40 -6.72 8.53
C SER A 77 -6.82 -6.45 8.05
N GLY A 78 -7.85 -7.03 8.69
CA GLY A 78 -9.25 -6.83 8.29
C GLY A 78 -9.70 -7.60 7.04
N LEU A 79 -8.88 -8.55 6.55
CA LEU A 79 -9.13 -9.33 5.33
C LEU A 79 -9.54 -10.78 5.65
N ARG A 80 -10.14 -11.01 6.83
CA ARG A 80 -10.45 -12.37 7.33
C ARG A 80 -11.30 -13.20 6.38
N GLU A 81 -12.25 -12.58 5.71
CA GLU A 81 -13.21 -13.25 4.82
C GLU A 81 -12.61 -13.62 3.46
N TRP A 82 -11.40 -13.17 3.16
CA TRP A 82 -10.73 -13.51 1.92
C TRP A 82 -10.21 -14.93 2.00
N LYS A 83 -10.46 -15.75 0.96
CA LYS A 83 -9.92 -17.11 0.88
C LYS A 83 -8.40 -17.12 0.76
N ASP A 84 -7.86 -16.22 -0.05
CA ASP A 84 -6.44 -16.03 -0.32
C ASP A 84 -6.14 -14.52 -0.43
N GLY A 85 -4.87 -14.13 -0.30
CA GLY A 85 -4.49 -12.72 -0.41
C GLY A 85 -3.01 -12.54 -0.71
N TRP A 86 -2.68 -11.52 -1.49
CA TRP A 86 -1.32 -11.18 -1.90
C TRP A 86 -1.06 -9.70 -1.74
N ILE A 87 0.13 -9.34 -1.24
CA ILE A 87 0.65 -7.98 -1.23
C ILE A 87 1.68 -7.84 -2.35
N THR A 88 1.43 -6.93 -3.29
CA THR A 88 2.36 -6.69 -4.40
C THR A 88 3.55 -5.90 -3.90
N VAL A 89 4.76 -6.35 -4.20
CA VAL A 89 6.02 -5.76 -3.74
C VAL A 89 6.89 -5.21 -4.88
N SER A 90 6.60 -5.59 -6.13
CA SER A 90 7.31 -5.13 -7.32
C SER A 90 6.93 -3.72 -7.80
N GLU A 91 5.89 -3.11 -7.22
CA GLU A 91 5.44 -1.75 -7.52
C GLU A 91 4.80 -1.14 -6.27
N TYR A 92 4.87 0.19 -6.15
CA TYR A 92 4.27 0.91 -5.03
C TYR A 92 3.77 2.29 -5.45
N ASN A 93 2.66 2.70 -4.84
CA ASN A 93 2.20 4.09 -4.95
C ASN A 93 2.99 4.92 -3.94
N TYR A 94 3.48 6.06 -4.39
CA TYR A 94 4.14 7.07 -3.57
C TYR A 94 3.27 8.32 -3.53
N ASP A 95 2.86 8.69 -2.33
CA ASP A 95 1.95 9.80 -2.09
C ASP A 95 2.51 10.76 -1.03
N VAL A 96 1.96 11.96 -0.96
CA VAL A 96 2.30 12.97 0.05
C VAL A 96 1.03 13.36 0.77
N ALA A 97 0.89 12.94 2.02
CA ALA A 97 -0.38 12.97 2.76
C ALA A 97 -1.05 14.35 2.77
N GLU A 98 -0.27 15.41 2.97
CA GLU A 98 -0.76 16.78 3.14
C GLU A 98 -1.17 17.45 1.82
N THR A 99 -0.78 16.89 0.68
CA THR A 99 -1.12 17.42 -0.66
C THR A 99 -1.87 16.42 -1.53
N SER A 100 -2.22 15.25 -0.98
CA SER A 100 -2.85 14.18 -1.74
C SER A 100 -4.31 14.49 -2.02
N PHE A 101 -4.74 14.23 -3.25
CA PHE A 101 -6.16 14.17 -3.61
C PHE A 101 -6.78 12.78 -3.39
N TYR A 102 -5.97 11.78 -3.04
CA TYR A 102 -6.34 10.37 -3.01
C TYR A 102 -6.29 9.75 -1.61
N TYR A 103 -5.40 10.23 -0.75
CA TYR A 103 -5.28 9.79 0.63
C TYR A 103 -6.26 10.58 1.50
N ASP A 104 -7.23 9.88 2.09
CA ASP A 104 -8.10 10.44 3.12
C ASP A 104 -7.50 10.14 4.51
N PRO A 105 -7.08 11.16 5.29
CA PRO A 105 -6.58 10.96 6.64
C PRO A 105 -7.63 10.39 7.62
N ASN A 106 -8.91 10.43 7.25
CA ASN A 106 -10.01 9.86 8.03
C ASN A 106 -10.48 8.50 7.50
N ALA A 107 -9.77 7.93 6.52
CA ALA A 107 -10.10 6.61 5.98
C ALA A 107 -10.18 5.57 7.11
N GLU A 108 -11.18 4.70 7.04
CA GLU A 108 -11.32 3.60 7.99
C GLU A 108 -10.11 2.65 7.89
N ILE A 109 -9.48 2.42 9.05
CA ILE A 109 -8.40 1.44 9.16
C ILE A 109 -9.04 0.06 9.36
N LEU A 110 -8.93 -0.79 8.34
CA LEU A 110 -9.47 -2.16 8.33
C LEU A 110 -8.73 -3.06 9.32
N GLY A 111 -7.44 -2.79 9.53
CA GLY A 111 -6.59 -3.52 10.45
C GLY A 111 -5.12 -3.19 10.25
N GLN A 112 -4.24 -4.03 10.79
CA GLN A 112 -2.80 -3.81 10.73
C GLN A 112 -2.04 -5.14 10.64
N PHE A 113 -1.06 -5.23 9.75
CA PHE A 113 -0.13 -6.35 9.74
C PHE A 113 0.75 -6.39 10.99
N SER A 114 1.19 -7.58 11.39
CA SER A 114 2.19 -7.71 12.45
C SER A 114 3.52 -7.09 12.03
N LYS A 115 4.32 -6.61 12.99
CA LYS A 115 5.68 -6.11 12.73
C LYS A 115 6.56 -7.16 12.04
N ALA A 116 6.38 -8.43 12.38
CA ALA A 116 7.14 -9.54 11.80
C ALA A 116 6.81 -9.73 10.32
N PHE A 117 5.51 -9.71 9.96
CA PHE A 117 5.11 -9.79 8.55
C PHE A 117 5.51 -8.53 7.78
N LEU A 118 5.31 -7.35 8.36
CA LEU A 118 5.74 -6.09 7.75
C LEU A 118 7.26 -6.05 7.48
N GLY A 119 8.07 -6.63 8.36
CA GLY A 119 9.51 -6.79 8.12
C GLY A 119 9.82 -7.66 6.89
N LYS A 120 9.07 -8.75 6.68
CA LYS A 120 9.20 -9.58 5.46
C LYS A 120 8.80 -8.82 4.21
N VAL A 121 7.73 -8.03 4.28
CA VAL A 121 7.29 -7.15 3.19
C VAL A 121 8.39 -6.14 2.87
N ALA A 122 8.97 -5.48 3.88
CA ALA A 122 10.02 -4.50 3.69
C ALA A 122 11.26 -5.09 3.00
N GLU A 123 11.72 -6.28 3.41
CA GLU A 123 12.83 -6.98 2.74
C GLU A 123 12.51 -7.32 1.28
N ALA A 124 11.28 -7.75 0.99
CA ALA A 124 10.86 -8.07 -0.37
C ALA A 124 10.71 -6.84 -1.28
N VAL A 125 10.33 -5.68 -0.72
CA VAL A 125 10.17 -4.41 -1.45
C VAL A 125 11.52 -3.70 -1.68
N LYS A 126 12.51 -3.93 -0.82
CA LYS A 126 13.81 -3.23 -0.83
C LYS A 126 14.49 -3.14 -2.21
N PRO A 127 14.59 -4.22 -3.02
CA PRO A 127 15.20 -4.13 -4.35
C PRO A 127 14.51 -3.12 -5.28
N PHE A 128 13.19 -3.01 -5.16
CA PHE A 128 12.34 -2.17 -6.00
C PHE A 128 12.38 -0.70 -5.60
N ILE A 129 12.56 -0.41 -4.31
CA ILE A 129 12.78 0.96 -3.82
C ILE A 129 14.15 1.48 -4.27
N THR A 130 15.21 0.68 -4.15
CA THR A 130 16.57 1.12 -4.48
C THR A 130 16.71 1.50 -5.96
N GLN A 131 16.05 0.78 -6.85
CA GLN A 131 16.11 1.02 -8.30
C GLN A 131 15.19 2.18 -8.77
N LYS A 132 14.26 2.65 -7.93
CA LYS A 132 13.22 3.66 -8.25
C LYS A 132 12.34 3.36 -9.48
N SER A 133 12.54 2.23 -10.16
CA SER A 133 11.77 1.80 -11.34
C SER A 133 10.33 1.39 -11.01
N ALA A 134 10.08 1.06 -9.75
CA ALA A 134 8.79 0.57 -9.23
C ALA A 134 7.89 1.66 -8.63
N GLN A 135 8.37 2.91 -8.57
CA GLN A 135 7.65 4.02 -7.95
C GLN A 135 6.57 4.59 -8.88
N ILE A 136 5.34 4.66 -8.39
CA ILE A 136 4.22 5.32 -9.06
C ILE A 136 3.85 6.56 -8.24
N LYS A 137 4.26 7.74 -8.71
CA LYS A 137 3.95 9.00 -8.03
C LYS A 137 2.48 9.35 -8.19
N ARG A 138 1.86 9.72 -7.08
CA ARG A 138 0.51 10.26 -6.97
C ARG A 138 0.63 11.77 -6.92
N ARG A 139 -0.08 12.45 -7.82
CA ARG A 139 -0.01 13.90 -8.04
C ARG A 139 -1.27 14.57 -7.54
#